data_AF-A0A366KZQ1-F1
#
_entry.id   AF-A0A366KZQ1-F1
#
_cell.length_a   1.000
_cell.length_b   1.000
_cell.length_c   1.000
_cell.angle_alpha   90.00
_cell.angle_beta   90.00
_cell.angle_gamma   90.00
#
_symmetry.space_group_name_H-M   'P 1'
#
loop_
_entity.id
_entity.type
_entity.pdbx_description
1 polymer ?
#
loop_
_entity_poly.entity_id
_entity_poly.type
_entity_poly.pdbx_seq_one_letter_code
_entity_poly.pdbx_strand_id
1 'polypeptide(L)'
;MNIGIAIKKLRKQKSLNQSQLAAEVGITQTSLSQIESGAKTPNSGTMKKLCTFFEVPELLIFLLATDLEDIPEKNRGTFEKVFPLVSGLLLEMFDLPKTLRDA
;
A
#
# COMPACT_ATOMS: atom_id res chain seq x y z
N MET A 1 -6.10 2.15 9.36
CA MET A 1 -5.51 2.01 8.01
C MET A 1 -4.15 2.65 8.00
N ASN A 2 -3.14 1.96 7.48
CA ASN A 2 -1.77 2.47 7.39
C ASN A 2 -1.23 2.51 5.96
N ILE A 3 -1.60 3.59 5.25
CA ILE A 3 -1.15 3.83 3.87
C ILE A 3 0.39 3.92 3.77
N GLY A 4 1.04 4.47 4.79
CA GLY A 4 2.49 4.58 4.85
C GLY A 4 3.19 3.22 4.81
N ILE A 5 2.70 2.26 5.60
CA ILE A 5 3.20 0.89 5.61
C ILE A 5 2.99 0.23 4.24
N ALA A 6 1.81 0.38 3.63
CA ALA A 6 1.54 -0.16 2.30
C ALA A 6 2.52 0.35 1.24
N ILE A 7 2.77 1.67 1.20
CA ILE A 7 3.74 2.28 0.28
C ILE A 7 5.16 1.76 0.56
N LYS A 8 5.55 1.67 1.83
CA LYS A 8 6.86 1.15 2.24
C LYS A 8 7.05 -0.31 1.80
N LYS A 9 6.02 -1.14 1.89
CA LYS A 9 6.03 -2.54 1.44
C LYS A 9 6.26 -2.62 -0.08
N LEU A 10 5.46 -1.89 -0.86
CA LEU A 10 5.61 -1.81 -2.32
C LEU A 10 7.01 -1.30 -2.73
N ARG A 11 7.52 -0.27 -2.05
CA ARG A 11 8.88 0.25 -2.28
C ARG A 11 9.95 -0.83 -2.06
N LYS A 12 9.86 -1.52 -0.93
CA LYS A 12 10.82 -2.58 -0.57
C LYS A 12 10.73 -3.77 -1.52
N GLN A 13 9.54 -4.10 -2.03
CA GLN A 13 9.36 -5.15 -3.03
C GLN A 13 10.12 -4.83 -4.32
N LYS A 14 10.13 -3.56 -4.74
CA LYS A 14 10.97 -3.08 -5.86
C LYS A 14 12.45 -2.87 -5.49
N SER A 15 12.88 -3.23 -4.28
CA SER A 15 14.26 -3.07 -3.78
C SER A 15 14.78 -1.62 -3.80
N LEU A 16 13.89 -0.63 -3.64
CA LEU A 16 14.25 0.78 -3.67
C LEU A 16 14.47 1.33 -2.26
N ASN A 17 15.40 2.26 -2.09
CA ASN A 17 15.46 3.13 -0.91
C ASN A 17 14.48 4.32 -1.05
N GLN A 18 14.27 5.08 0.02
CA GLN A 18 13.31 6.20 0.01
C GLN A 18 13.70 7.30 -0.99
N SER A 19 14.99 7.61 -1.12
CA SER A 19 15.46 8.63 -2.08
C SER A 19 15.15 8.25 -3.52
N GLN A 20 15.34 6.97 -3.87
CA GLN A 20 15.05 6.45 -5.20
C GLN A 20 13.55 6.55 -5.52
N LEU A 21 12.67 6.02 -4.66
CA LEU A 21 11.22 6.14 -4.91
C LEU A 21 10.76 7.60 -4.96
N ALA A 22 11.28 8.45 -4.07
CA ALA A 22 10.92 9.86 -4.04
C ALA A 22 11.30 10.56 -5.36
N ALA A 23 12.47 10.24 -5.93
CA ALA A 23 12.90 10.75 -7.23
C ALA A 23 11.96 10.30 -8.36
N GLU A 24 11.63 9.01 -8.44
CA GLU A 24 10.74 8.45 -9.46
C GLU A 24 9.33 9.06 -9.41
N VAL A 25 8.81 9.27 -8.19
CA VAL A 25 7.47 9.82 -7.96
C VAL A 25 7.48 11.36 -8.00
N GLY A 26 8.64 12.00 -8.11
CA GLY A 26 8.77 13.45 -8.14
C GLY A 26 8.25 14.12 -6.85
N ILE A 27 8.71 13.63 -5.70
CA ILE A 27 8.52 14.22 -4.36
C ILE A 27 9.87 14.26 -3.61
N THR A 28 9.93 14.91 -2.45
CA THR A 28 11.15 14.90 -1.63
C THR A 28 11.26 13.60 -0.83
N GLN A 29 12.49 13.15 -0.56
CA GLN A 29 12.73 12.00 0.33
C GLN A 29 12.13 12.23 1.72
N THR A 30 12.22 13.46 2.25
CA THR A 30 11.59 13.82 3.53
C THR A 30 10.07 13.64 3.50
N SER A 31 9.41 14.07 2.42
CA SER A 31 7.96 13.87 2.27
C SER A 31 7.61 12.40 2.18
N LEU A 32 8.41 11.58 1.47
CA LEU A 32 8.19 10.13 1.44
C LEU A 32 8.40 9.50 2.81
N SER A 33 9.43 9.91 3.54
CA SER A 33 9.70 9.41 4.90
C SER A 33 8.53 9.69 5.85
N GLN A 34 7.99 10.91 5.82
CA GLN A 34 6.79 11.28 6.58
C GLN A 34 5.56 10.48 6.16
N ILE A 35 5.44 10.14 4.88
CA ILE A 35 4.36 9.26 4.39
C ILE A 35 4.51 7.86 4.95
N GLU A 36 5.69 7.26 4.81
CA GLU A 36 5.95 5.88 5.24
C GLU A 36 5.93 5.68 6.76
N SER A 37 6.16 6.74 7.53
CA SER A 37 6.03 6.73 8.99
C SER A 37 4.60 6.99 9.47
N GLY A 38 3.68 7.33 8.57
CA GLY A 38 2.31 7.71 8.91
C GLY A 38 2.16 9.14 9.44
N ALA A 39 3.25 9.91 9.55
CA ALA A 39 3.21 11.31 9.98
C ALA A 39 2.47 12.22 8.99
N LYS A 40 2.36 11.81 7.72
CA LYS A 40 1.67 12.53 6.66
C LYS A 40 0.92 11.57 5.76
N THR A 41 -0.31 11.93 5.37
CA THR A 41 -1.03 11.19 4.32
C THR A 41 -0.64 11.76 2.95
N PRO A 42 -0.38 10.92 1.92
CA PRO A 42 -0.16 11.41 0.57
C PRO A 42 -1.41 12.15 0.08
N ASN A 43 -1.23 13.32 -0.55
CA ASN A 43 -2.35 13.97 -1.22
C ASN A 43 -2.73 13.20 -2.50
N SER A 44 -3.89 13.51 -3.08
CA SER A 44 -4.39 12.84 -4.30
C SER A 44 -3.38 12.85 -5.46
N GLY A 45 -2.63 13.95 -5.64
CA GLY A 45 -1.58 14.03 -6.66
C GLY A 45 -0.44 13.05 -6.40
N THR A 46 0.08 12.99 -5.18
CA THR A 46 1.11 12.02 -4.77
C THR A 46 0.60 10.59 -4.87
N MET A 47 -0.64 10.32 -4.44
CA MET A 47 -1.24 9.00 -4.52
C MET A 47 -1.34 8.53 -5.98
N LYS A 48 -1.79 9.39 -6.89
CA LYS A 48 -1.85 9.08 -8.32
C LYS A 48 -0.49 8.74 -8.89
N LYS A 49 0.55 9.52 -8.55
CA LYS A 49 1.92 9.23 -9.01
C LYS A 49 2.45 7.90 -8.46
N LEU A 50 2.16 7.58 -7.20
CA LEU A 50 2.50 6.27 -6.61
C LEU A 50 1.79 5.13 -7.33
N CYS A 51 0.48 5.25 -7.58
CA CYS A 51 -0.29 4.26 -8.32
C CYS A 51 0.28 4.02 -9.72
N THR A 52 0.62 5.11 -10.44
CA THR A 52 1.26 5.04 -11.75
C THR A 52 2.63 4.36 -11.69
N PHE A 53 3.48 4.71 -10.72
CA PHE A 53 4.81 4.12 -10.57
C PHE A 53 4.77 2.62 -10.24
N PHE A 54 3.83 2.21 -9.40
CA PHE A 54 3.66 0.82 -9.01
C PHE A 54 2.82 0.01 -10.00
N GLU A 55 2.18 0.67 -10.98
CA GLU A 55 1.26 0.05 -11.96
C GLU A 55 0.06 -0.65 -11.30
N VAL A 56 -0.44 -0.07 -10.21
CA VAL A 56 -1.56 -0.64 -9.42
C VAL A 56 -2.68 0.37 -9.23
N PRO A 57 -3.93 -0.10 -9.07
CA PRO A 57 -5.03 0.77 -8.68
C PRO A 57 -4.87 1.23 -7.22
N GLU A 58 -5.46 2.38 -6.90
CA GLU A 58 -5.50 2.92 -5.53
C GLU A 58 -6.14 1.93 -4.53
N LEU A 59 -7.11 1.14 -4.99
CA LEU A 59 -7.72 0.04 -4.24
C LEU A 59 -6.68 -0.90 -3.65
N LEU A 60 -5.60 -1.23 -4.38
CA LEU A 60 -4.58 -2.15 -3.90
C LEU A 60 -3.77 -1.54 -2.75
N ILE A 61 -3.45 -0.25 -2.84
CA ILE A 61 -2.76 0.46 -1.75
C ILE A 61 -3.64 0.48 -0.51
N PHE A 62 -4.94 0.73 -0.66
CA PHE A 62 -5.88 0.67 0.46
C PHE A 62 -6.02 -0.73 1.02
N LEU A 63 -6.14 -1.75 0.18
CA LEU A 63 -6.19 -3.15 0.58
C LEU A 63 -4.98 -3.53 1.44
N LEU A 64 -3.77 -3.14 1.04
CA LEU A 64 -2.53 -3.39 1.79
C LEU A 64 -2.41 -2.55 3.06
N ALA A 65 -3.21 -1.49 3.18
CA ALA A 65 -3.24 -0.58 4.31
C ALA A 65 -4.38 -0.91 5.31
N THR A 66 -5.30 -1.80 4.97
CA THR A 66 -6.47 -2.14 5.80
C THR A 66 -6.15 -3.29 6.75
N ASP A 67 -6.39 -3.05 8.03
CA ASP A 67 -6.31 -4.06 9.09
C ASP A 67 -7.70 -4.40 9.63
N LEU A 68 -7.81 -5.49 10.42
CA LEU A 68 -9.09 -5.95 10.97
C LEU A 68 -9.77 -4.88 11.86
N GLU A 69 -8.97 -4.04 12.52
CA GLU A 69 -9.45 -2.94 13.36
C GLU A 69 -10.21 -1.86 12.56
N ASP A 70 -9.92 -1.72 11.26
CA ASP A 70 -10.60 -0.79 10.36
C ASP A 70 -11.98 -1.26 9.92
N ILE A 71 -12.34 -2.51 10.24
CA ILE A 71 -13.57 -3.16 9.80
C ILE A 71 -14.61 -3.09 10.92
N PRO A 72 -15.85 -2.63 10.64
CA PRO A 72 -16.95 -2.67 11.59
C PRO A 72 -17.15 -4.08 12.17
N GLU A 73 -17.39 -4.19 13.48
CA GLU A 73 -17.41 -5.48 14.18
C GLU A 73 -18.33 -6.51 13.53
N LYS A 74 -19.52 -6.08 13.10
CA LYS A 74 -20.53 -6.91 12.41
C LYS A 74 -20.02 -7.52 11.10
N ASN A 75 -18.98 -6.95 10.48
CA ASN A 75 -18.42 -7.37 9.21
C ASN A 75 -17.10 -8.14 9.35
N ARG A 76 -16.46 -8.14 10.54
CA ARG A 76 -15.14 -8.75 10.77
C ARG A 76 -15.10 -10.24 10.41
N GLY A 77 -16.11 -11.01 10.79
CA GLY A 77 -16.16 -12.45 10.47
C GLY A 77 -16.23 -12.78 8.97
N THR A 78 -16.84 -11.91 8.16
CA THR A 78 -16.82 -12.04 6.69
C THR A 78 -15.49 -11.60 6.13
N PHE A 79 -14.94 -10.50 6.65
CA PHE A 79 -13.64 -9.99 6.24
C PHE A 79 -12.53 -11.05 6.43
N GLU A 80 -12.42 -11.68 7.60
CA GLU A 80 -11.41 -12.71 7.87
C GLU A 80 -11.47 -13.90 6.89
N LYS A 81 -12.65 -14.23 6.39
CA LYS A 81 -12.86 -15.35 5.45
C LYS A 81 -12.61 -14.95 4.00
N VAL A 82 -13.09 -13.78 3.59
CA VAL A 82 -13.13 -13.34 2.19
C VAL A 82 -11.88 -12.55 1.81
N PHE A 83 -11.42 -11.67 2.70
CA PHE A 83 -10.24 -10.83 2.47
C PHE A 83 -9.00 -11.63 2.04
N PRO A 84 -8.71 -12.82 2.63
CA PRO A 84 -7.59 -13.62 2.17
C PRO A 84 -7.63 -14.04 0.71
N LEU A 85 -8.81 -14.38 0.22
CA LEU A 85 -9.03 -14.84 -1.14
C LEU A 85 -8.99 -13.67 -2.12
N VAL A 86 -9.68 -12.58 -1.78
CA VAL A 86 -9.71 -11.35 -2.60
C VAL A 86 -8.32 -10.74 -2.71
N SER A 87 -7.58 -10.65 -1.60
CA SER A 87 -6.22 -10.11 -1.63
C SER A 87 -5.26 -10.99 -2.41
N GLY A 88 -5.34 -12.32 -2.26
CA GLY A 88 -4.54 -13.25 -3.04
C GLY A 88 -4.78 -13.11 -4.54
N LEU A 89 -6.05 -13.03 -4.95
CA LEU A 89 -6.44 -12.83 -6.35
C LEU A 89 -5.93 -11.49 -6.89
N LEU A 90 -6.13 -10.39 -6.16
CA LEU A 90 -5.69 -9.06 -6.61
C LEU A 90 -4.18 -8.96 -6.73
N LEU A 91 -3.41 -9.50 -5.78
CA LEU A 91 -1.95 -9.49 -5.88
C LEU A 91 -1.47 -10.28 -7.11
N GLU A 92 -2.08 -11.42 -7.37
CA GLU A 92 -1.79 -12.24 -8.56
C GLU A 92 -2.16 -11.52 -9.87
N MET A 93 -3.29 -10.80 -9.90
CA MET A 93 -3.72 -10.02 -11.06
C MET A 93 -2.78 -8.88 -11.44
N PHE A 94 -1.96 -8.38 -10.50
CA PHE A 94 -1.01 -7.29 -10.71
C PHE A 94 0.46 -7.76 -10.60
N ASP A 95 0.72 -9.06 -10.74
CA ASP A 95 2.07 -9.65 -10.70
C ASP A 95 2.87 -9.33 -9.42
N LEU A 96 2.17 -9.24 -8.29
CA LEU A 96 2.76 -8.91 -6.99
C LEU A 96 2.91 -10.15 -6.10
N PRO A 97 4.00 -10.22 -5.30
CA PRO A 97 4.22 -11.36 -4.43
C PRO A 97 3.24 -11.37 -3.25
N LYS A 98 2.75 -12.57 -2.91
CA LYS A 98 1.84 -12.79 -1.76
C LYS A 98 2.45 -12.36 -0.42
N THR A 99 3.79 -12.29 -0.32
CA THR A 99 4.53 -11.83 0.86
C THR A 99 4.24 -10.38 1.27
N LEU A 100 3.68 -9.55 0.39
CA LEU A 100 3.20 -8.20 0.75
C LEU A 100 2.11 -8.23 1.83
N ARG A 101 1.47 -9.39 2.02
CA ARG A 101 0.43 -9.61 3.02
C ARG A 101 0.95 -10.16 4.35
N ASP A 102 2.04 -10.93 4.34
CA ASP A 102 2.47 -11.74 5.49
C ASP A 102 3.46 -11.04 6.45
N ALA A 103 3.74 -9.74 6.21
CA ALA A 103 4.69 -8.92 6.97
C ALA A 103 4.02 -7.68 7.58
#